data_AF-A0A191ZX67-F1
#
_entry.id   AF-A0A191ZX67-F1
#
_cell.length_a   1.000
_cell.length_b   1.000
_cell.length_c   1.000
_cell.angle_alpha   90.00
_cell.angle_beta   90.00
_cell.angle_gamma   90.00
#
_symmetry.space_group_name_H-M   'P 1'
#
loop_
_entity.id
_entity.type
_entity.pdbx_description
1 polymer ?
#
loop_
_entity_poly.entity_id
_entity_poly.type
_entity_poly.pdbx_seq_one_letter_code
_entity_poly.pdbx_strand_id
1 'polypeptide(L)'
;MLRPSSRIASGLLSAVAAFAALSVQVPAHADDVYLCSGPNGVPEYRNSGNTKGCKKLTLPDVVTVPGTRSPRSAGAAAAPAQSNASGGFPRVDSATQKARDGERRQVLETELADEERKLQALKAEYNNGQPERQGNERNYQKYLDRTAQLKSDIERSQANVDSIRRELGNLKE
;
A
#
# COMPACT_ATOMS: atom_id res chain seq x y z
N MET A 1 19.60 67.53 -17.80
CA MET A 1 18.98 67.23 -19.12
C MET A 1 19.29 65.78 -19.47
N LEU A 2 18.39 65.13 -20.21
CA LEU A 2 18.34 63.71 -20.65
C LEU A 2 17.68 62.70 -19.69
N ARG A 3 16.36 62.57 -19.85
CA ARG A 3 15.61 61.29 -19.79
C ARG A 3 15.81 60.55 -21.13
N PRO A 4 15.97 59.21 -21.15
CA PRO A 4 14.90 58.27 -21.56
C PRO A 4 14.98 56.93 -20.76
N SER A 5 14.08 55.94 -20.77
CA SER A 5 12.79 55.71 -21.41
C SER A 5 12.08 54.58 -20.63
N SER A 6 10.78 54.76 -20.39
CA SER A 6 9.87 53.79 -19.80
C SER A 6 9.23 52.95 -20.91
N ARG A 7 9.73 51.74 -21.19
CA ARG A 7 9.01 50.74 -22.02
C ARG A 7 9.44 49.30 -21.74
N ILE A 8 9.28 48.78 -20.53
CA ILE A 8 9.14 47.33 -20.30
C ILE A 8 8.20 47.09 -19.12
N ALA A 9 6.94 47.50 -19.28
CA ALA A 9 5.87 47.11 -18.38
C ALA A 9 4.73 46.59 -19.25
N SER A 10 4.15 45.44 -18.87
CA SER A 10 3.13 44.66 -19.59
C SER A 10 3.71 43.55 -20.46
N GLY A 11 4.04 42.42 -19.84
CA GLY A 11 4.39 41.21 -20.59
C GLY A 11 4.65 39.94 -19.79
N LEU A 12 4.48 39.94 -18.46
CA LEU A 12 4.78 38.77 -17.61
C LEU A 12 3.71 38.54 -16.53
N LEU A 13 2.44 38.74 -16.86
CA LEU A 13 1.30 38.42 -15.98
C LEU A 13 0.26 37.48 -16.60
N SER A 14 0.53 36.93 -17.81
CA SER A 14 -0.39 35.99 -18.49
C SER A 14 0.19 34.59 -18.71
N ALA A 15 1.25 34.20 -18.01
CA ALA A 15 1.90 32.89 -18.20
C ALA A 15 1.61 31.85 -17.11
N VAL A 16 0.69 32.12 -16.16
CA VAL A 16 0.34 31.19 -15.06
C VAL A 16 -1.07 30.59 -15.22
N ALA A 17 -1.88 31.06 -16.17
CA ALA A 17 -3.28 30.65 -16.31
C ALA A 17 -3.54 29.51 -17.32
N ALA A 18 -2.51 28.86 -17.88
CA ALA A 18 -2.68 27.90 -18.98
C ALA A 18 -2.30 26.44 -18.67
N PHE A 19 -1.91 26.11 -17.43
CA PHE A 19 -1.52 24.74 -17.04
C PHE A 19 -2.44 24.09 -15.99
N ALA A 20 -3.68 24.55 -15.87
CA ALA A 20 -4.65 24.07 -14.86
C ALA A 20 -5.87 23.33 -15.44
N ALA A 21 -5.84 22.92 -16.72
CA ALA A 21 -7.05 22.46 -17.42
C ALA A 21 -6.92 21.10 -18.13
N LEU A 22 -6.08 20.16 -17.67
CA LEU A 22 -6.01 18.82 -18.25
C LEU A 22 -6.00 17.71 -17.18
N SER A 23 -7.02 17.66 -16.33
CA SER A 23 -7.44 16.39 -15.72
C SER A 23 -8.63 15.88 -16.53
N VAL A 24 -8.38 15.08 -17.56
CA VAL A 24 -9.41 14.30 -18.23
C VAL A 24 -9.72 13.10 -17.33
N GLN A 25 -10.86 13.14 -16.62
CA GLN A 25 -11.40 11.95 -16.00
C GLN A 25 -11.86 11.00 -17.11
N VAL A 26 -11.13 9.91 -17.33
CA VAL A 26 -11.60 8.82 -18.18
C VAL A 26 -12.77 8.14 -17.45
N PRO A 27 -13.98 8.08 -18.04
CA PRO A 27 -15.07 7.30 -17.47
C PRO A 27 -14.65 5.83 -17.39
N ALA A 28 -14.79 5.23 -16.21
CA ALA A 28 -14.70 3.79 -16.07
C ALA A 28 -15.93 3.17 -16.74
N HIS A 29 -15.76 2.62 -17.95
CA HIS A 29 -16.80 1.83 -18.59
C HIS A 29 -16.79 0.43 -17.98
N ALA A 30 -17.96 -0.08 -17.59
CA ALA A 30 -18.11 -1.49 -17.27
C ALA A 30 -17.96 -2.29 -18.57
N ASP A 31 -17.00 -3.19 -18.64
CA ASP A 31 -16.81 -4.05 -19.82
C ASP A 31 -17.99 -5.03 -19.94
N ASP A 32 -18.61 -5.06 -21.12
CA ASP A 32 -19.66 -6.02 -21.45
C ASP A 32 -19.06 -7.44 -21.53
N VAL A 33 -19.46 -8.32 -20.61
CA VAL A 33 -19.03 -9.73 -20.62
C VAL A 33 -20.06 -10.59 -21.36
N TYR A 34 -19.59 -11.46 -22.25
CA TYR A 34 -20.38 -12.37 -23.05
C TYR A 34 -20.05 -13.82 -22.69
N LEU A 35 -21.06 -14.68 -22.59
CA LEU A 35 -20.92 -16.13 -22.51
C LEU A 35 -21.07 -16.73 -23.90
N CYS A 36 -19.98 -17.28 -24.43
CA CYS A 36 -19.90 -17.89 -25.74
C CYS A 36 -19.90 -19.42 -25.63
N SER A 37 -20.60 -20.08 -26.54
CA SER A 37 -20.42 -21.51 -26.76
C SER A 37 -19.08 -21.75 -27.45
N GLY A 38 -18.07 -22.16 -26.69
CA GLY A 38 -16.75 -22.49 -27.20
C GLY A 38 -16.74 -23.78 -28.03
N PRO A 39 -15.59 -24.11 -28.66
CA PRO A 39 -15.40 -25.38 -29.34
C PRO A 39 -15.68 -26.53 -28.37
N ASN A 40 -16.43 -27.54 -28.80
CA ASN A 40 -16.84 -28.71 -28.00
C ASN A 40 -17.89 -28.43 -26.89
N GLY A 41 -18.60 -27.30 -26.95
CA GLY A 41 -19.70 -27.02 -26.02
C GLY A 41 -19.26 -26.51 -24.64
N VAL A 42 -17.97 -26.20 -24.48
CA VAL A 42 -17.44 -25.60 -23.24
C VAL A 42 -17.79 -24.10 -23.21
N PRO A 43 -18.42 -23.60 -22.14
CA PRO A 43 -18.73 -22.18 -22.00
C PRO A 43 -17.45 -21.34 -21.82
N GLU A 44 -17.31 -20.29 -22.62
CA GLU A 44 -16.18 -19.35 -22.57
C GLU A 44 -16.68 -17.92 -22.31
N TYR A 45 -16.04 -17.21 -21.38
CA TYR A 45 -16.35 -15.81 -21.07
C TYR A 45 -15.44 -14.89 -21.88
N ARG A 46 -16.02 -13.95 -22.64
CA ARG A 46 -15.27 -13.02 -23.50
C ARG A 46 -15.75 -11.58 -23.32
N ASN A 47 -14.88 -10.63 -23.59
CA ASN A 47 -15.17 -9.18 -23.58
C ASN A 47 -15.69 -8.66 -24.94
N SER A 48 -15.89 -9.53 -25.93
CA SER A 48 -16.37 -9.16 -27.27
C SER A 48 -17.45 -10.12 -27.76
N GLY A 49 -18.62 -9.60 -28.14
CA GLY A 49 -19.74 -10.39 -28.65
C GLY A 49 -19.71 -10.69 -30.15
N ASN A 50 -18.59 -10.48 -30.86
CA ASN A 50 -18.51 -10.53 -32.32
C ASN A 50 -18.53 -11.96 -32.91
N THR A 51 -18.83 -12.98 -32.12
CA THR A 51 -18.85 -14.39 -32.54
C THR A 51 -20.24 -15.00 -32.37
N LYS A 52 -20.68 -15.80 -33.35
CA LYS A 52 -21.96 -16.52 -33.32
C LYS A 52 -21.98 -17.47 -32.11
N GLY A 53 -23.07 -17.46 -31.33
CA GLY A 53 -23.21 -18.29 -30.12
C GLY A 53 -22.83 -17.60 -28.81
N CYS A 54 -22.57 -16.29 -28.83
CA CYS A 54 -22.35 -15.49 -27.62
C CYS A 54 -23.62 -14.80 -27.13
N LYS A 55 -23.90 -14.92 -25.82
CA LYS A 55 -24.98 -14.19 -25.13
C LYS A 55 -24.38 -13.18 -24.17
N LYS A 56 -24.85 -11.93 -24.22
CA LYS A 56 -24.45 -10.88 -23.27
C LYS A 56 -24.92 -11.26 -21.86
N LEU A 57 -24.01 -11.23 -20.90
CA LEU A 57 -24.34 -11.44 -19.50
C LEU A 57 -24.68 -10.10 -18.87
N THR A 58 -25.81 -10.04 -18.16
CA THR A 58 -26.14 -8.91 -17.31
C THR A 58 -25.40 -9.07 -16.00
N LEU A 59 -24.33 -8.29 -15.82
CA LEU A 59 -23.65 -8.22 -14.53
C LEU A 59 -24.41 -7.25 -13.62
N PRO A 60 -24.47 -7.50 -12.30
CA PRO A 60 -24.96 -6.50 -11.36
C PRO A 60 -24.09 -5.25 -11.43
N ASP A 61 -24.71 -4.07 -11.33
CA ASP A 61 -23.98 -2.80 -11.36
C ASP A 61 -22.91 -2.78 -10.26
N VAL A 62 -21.67 -2.51 -10.66
CA VAL A 62 -20.58 -2.30 -9.72
C VAL A 62 -20.83 -0.97 -9.01
N VAL A 63 -21.36 -1.04 -7.78
CA VAL A 63 -21.51 0.13 -6.91
C VAL A 63 -20.13 0.58 -6.47
N THR A 64 -19.49 1.40 -7.29
CA THR A 64 -18.29 2.14 -6.89
C THR A 64 -18.73 3.32 -6.03
N VAL A 65 -18.30 3.33 -4.77
CA VAL A 65 -18.45 4.51 -3.92
C VAL A 65 -17.42 5.54 -4.40
N PRO A 66 -17.82 6.70 -4.94
CA PRO A 66 -16.87 7.72 -5.34
C PRO A 66 -16.09 8.19 -4.09
N GLY A 67 -14.77 8.07 -4.12
CA GLY A 67 -13.90 8.58 -3.06
C GLY A 67 -14.13 10.08 -2.88
N THR A 68 -14.60 10.50 -1.71
CA THR A 68 -14.73 11.91 -1.38
C THR A 68 -13.33 12.53 -1.34
N ARG A 69 -13.00 13.38 -2.31
CA ARG A 69 -11.81 14.25 -2.19
C ARG A 69 -12.06 15.16 -0.99
N SER A 70 -11.25 15.00 0.05
CA SER A 70 -11.28 15.88 1.21
C SER A 70 -10.98 17.31 0.75
N PRO A 71 -11.86 18.31 0.97
CA PRO A 71 -11.59 19.67 0.54
C PRO A 71 -10.43 20.22 1.38
N ARG A 72 -9.33 20.57 0.70
CA ARG A 72 -8.28 21.40 1.28
C ARG A 72 -8.92 22.73 1.71
N SER A 73 -8.86 23.04 2.99
CA SER A 73 -9.40 24.27 3.56
C SER A 73 -8.71 25.49 2.95
N ALA A 74 -9.44 26.24 2.12
CA ALA A 74 -9.20 27.66 1.88
C ALA A 74 -10.43 28.39 2.44
N GLY A 75 -10.18 29.27 3.42
CA GLY A 75 -11.24 29.89 4.21
C GLY A 75 -12.19 30.76 3.40
N ALA A 76 -13.48 30.62 3.68
CA ALA A 76 -14.49 31.66 3.46
C ALA A 76 -15.77 31.35 4.25
N ALA A 77 -16.19 32.35 5.04
CA ALA A 77 -17.52 32.67 5.58
C ALA A 77 -18.36 31.57 6.27
N ALA A 78 -18.73 31.88 7.52
CA ALA A 78 -19.72 31.14 8.31
C ALA A 78 -21.12 31.26 7.70
N ALA A 79 -21.61 30.17 7.12
CA ALA A 79 -23.05 29.94 6.91
C ALA A 79 -23.62 29.21 8.15
N PRO A 80 -24.87 29.48 8.55
CA PRO A 80 -25.45 28.88 9.75
C PRO A 80 -25.55 27.36 9.57
N ALA A 81 -24.97 26.63 10.53
CA ALA A 81 -24.97 25.18 10.57
C ALA A 81 -26.40 24.66 10.71
N GLN A 82 -26.99 24.18 9.62
CA GLN A 82 -28.09 23.24 9.70
C GLN A 82 -27.54 21.94 10.27
N SER A 83 -27.92 21.68 11.52
CA SER A 83 -27.73 20.44 12.25
C SER A 83 -28.48 19.29 11.56
N ASN A 84 -27.92 18.77 10.46
CA ASN A 84 -28.27 17.45 9.96
C ASN A 84 -27.48 16.43 10.78
N ALA A 85 -28.13 15.94 11.83
CA ALA A 85 -27.70 14.73 12.50
C ALA A 85 -27.69 13.55 11.49
N SER A 86 -26.65 12.72 11.63
CA SER A 86 -26.55 11.33 11.15
C SER A 86 -26.53 11.07 9.64
N GLY A 87 -25.39 11.35 9.02
CA GLY A 87 -24.94 10.71 7.77
C GLY A 87 -23.43 10.46 7.72
N GLY A 88 -22.73 10.56 8.86
CA GLY A 88 -21.29 10.35 8.96
C GLY A 88 -20.98 8.92 9.39
N PHE A 89 -19.99 8.29 8.75
CA PHE A 89 -19.41 7.02 9.20
C PHE A 89 -19.17 7.07 10.72
N PRO A 90 -19.47 5.98 11.45
CA PRO A 90 -19.23 5.92 12.89
C PRO A 90 -17.75 6.20 13.16
N ARG A 91 -17.48 7.24 13.94
CA ARG A 91 -16.11 7.55 14.39
C ARG A 91 -15.77 6.61 15.54
N VAL A 92 -14.62 5.96 15.46
CA VAL A 92 -14.08 5.17 16.56
C VAL A 92 -13.72 6.13 17.69
N ASP A 93 -14.15 5.84 18.92
CA ASP A 93 -13.83 6.66 20.08
C ASP A 93 -12.32 6.63 20.40
N SER A 94 -11.83 7.67 21.05
CA SER A 94 -10.40 7.81 21.36
C SER A 94 -9.88 6.76 22.34
N ALA A 95 -10.72 6.24 23.23
CA ALA A 95 -10.31 5.21 24.19
C ALA A 95 -10.10 3.87 23.47
N THR A 96 -10.98 3.53 22.53
CA THR A 96 -10.87 2.36 21.66
C THR A 96 -9.66 2.46 20.73
N GLN A 97 -9.34 3.64 20.19
CA GLN A 97 -8.12 3.83 19.39
C GLN A 97 -6.86 3.56 20.23
N LYS A 98 -6.76 4.20 21.40
CA LYS A 98 -5.63 3.98 22.32
C LYS A 98 -5.49 2.54 22.80
N ALA A 99 -6.60 1.86 23.08
CA ALA A 99 -6.58 0.45 23.46
C ALA A 99 -6.01 -0.44 22.34
N ARG A 100 -6.41 -0.20 21.09
CA ARG A 100 -5.89 -0.93 19.92
C ARG A 100 -4.43 -0.62 19.65
N ASP A 101 -4.02 0.64 19.80
CA ASP A 101 -2.63 1.04 19.60
C ASP A 101 -1.73 0.44 20.70
N GLY A 102 -2.22 0.36 21.94
CA GLY A 102 -1.56 -0.34 23.04
C GLY A 102 -1.43 -1.85 22.80
N GLU A 103 -2.50 -2.51 22.35
CA GLU A 103 -2.47 -3.93 21.96
C GLU A 103 -1.47 -4.18 20.82
N ARG A 104 -1.52 -3.35 19.77
CA ARG A 104 -0.58 -3.46 18.64
C ARG A 104 0.86 -3.31 19.10
N ARG A 105 1.14 -2.32 19.97
CA ARG A 105 2.48 -2.13 20.54
C ARG A 105 2.92 -3.37 21.31
N GLN A 106 2.07 -3.92 22.17
CA GLN A 106 2.38 -5.11 22.96
C GLN A 106 2.66 -6.35 22.09
N VAL A 107 1.89 -6.53 21.00
CA VAL A 107 2.14 -7.61 20.04
C VAL A 107 3.50 -7.43 19.37
N LEU A 108 3.80 -6.24 18.85
CA LEU A 108 5.09 -5.97 18.18
C LEU A 108 6.28 -6.08 19.15
N GLU A 109 6.15 -5.68 20.41
CA GLU A 109 7.18 -5.86 21.44
C GLU A 109 7.45 -7.34 21.72
N THR A 110 6.40 -8.16 21.76
CA THR A 110 6.51 -9.62 21.95
C THR A 110 7.20 -10.26 20.74
N GLU A 111 6.75 -9.93 19.53
CA GLU A 111 7.36 -10.41 18.29
C GLU A 111 8.83 -9.99 18.15
N LEU A 112 9.17 -8.76 18.55
CA LEU A 112 10.54 -8.27 18.60
C LEU A 112 11.40 -9.12 19.53
N ALA A 113 10.93 -9.39 20.75
CA ALA A 113 11.66 -10.19 21.72
C ALA A 113 11.91 -11.63 21.22
N ASP A 114 10.92 -12.23 20.55
CA ASP A 114 11.05 -13.56 19.98
C ASP A 114 12.01 -13.61 18.78
N GLU A 115 11.94 -12.64 17.86
CA GLU A 115 12.89 -12.54 16.75
C GLU A 115 14.31 -12.21 17.22
N GLU A 116 14.49 -11.38 18.24
CA GLU A 116 15.81 -11.12 18.84
C GLU A 116 16.40 -12.39 19.47
N ARG A 117 15.61 -13.17 20.21
CA ARG A 117 16.03 -14.47 20.75
C ARG A 117 16.43 -15.44 19.66
N LYS A 118 15.64 -15.53 18.59
CA LYS A 118 15.93 -16.36 17.43
C LYS A 118 17.22 -15.92 16.73
N LEU A 119 17.42 -14.62 16.54
CA LEU A 119 18.64 -14.08 15.96
C LEU A 119 19.88 -14.42 16.81
N GLN A 120 19.77 -14.31 18.14
CA GLN A 120 20.85 -14.69 19.05
C GLN A 120 21.17 -16.18 18.97
N ALA A 121 20.15 -17.04 18.93
CA ALA A 121 20.33 -18.48 18.77
C ALA A 121 21.01 -18.82 17.43
N LEU A 122 20.56 -18.22 16.33
CA LEU A 122 21.18 -18.40 15.01
C LEU A 122 22.64 -17.94 14.97
N LYS A 123 22.95 -16.79 15.58
CA LYS A 123 24.32 -16.29 15.69
C LYS A 123 25.21 -17.21 16.53
N ALA A 124 24.67 -17.75 17.63
CA ALA A 124 25.38 -18.71 18.46
C ALA A 124 25.68 -20.01 17.70
N GLU A 125 24.70 -20.55 16.97
CA GLU A 125 24.92 -21.74 16.14
C GLU A 125 25.90 -21.46 15.00
N TYR A 126 25.78 -20.33 14.32
CA TYR A 126 26.67 -19.94 13.22
C TYR A 126 28.13 -19.78 13.67
N ASN A 127 28.36 -19.44 14.94
CA ASN A 127 29.67 -19.40 15.57
C ASN A 127 30.74 -18.73 14.68
N ASN A 128 30.48 -17.49 14.25
CA ASN A 128 31.37 -16.72 13.37
C ASN A 128 31.73 -17.42 12.04
N GLY A 129 30.81 -18.19 11.48
CA GLY A 129 31.00 -18.94 10.23
C GLY A 129 31.65 -20.30 10.41
N GLN A 130 31.81 -20.74 11.66
CA GLN A 130 32.38 -22.04 12.03
C GLN A 130 31.40 -22.79 12.94
N PRO A 131 30.18 -23.11 12.45
CA PRO A 131 29.23 -23.87 13.24
C PRO A 131 29.82 -25.22 13.65
N GLU A 132 29.40 -25.74 14.79
CA GLU A 132 29.84 -27.08 15.22
C GLU A 132 29.37 -28.14 14.21
N ARG A 133 30.26 -29.07 13.85
CA ARG A 133 29.93 -30.14 12.91
C ARG A 133 29.03 -31.16 13.57
N GLN A 134 27.90 -31.43 12.94
CA GLN A 134 26.94 -32.42 13.44
C GLN A 134 27.31 -33.82 12.92
N GLY A 135 27.00 -34.87 13.69
CA GLY A 135 27.36 -36.26 13.35
C GLY A 135 26.71 -36.79 12.05
N ASN A 136 25.61 -36.18 11.62
CA ASN A 136 24.91 -36.45 10.35
C ASN A 136 25.58 -35.78 9.13
N GLU A 137 26.53 -34.87 9.33
CA GLU A 137 27.25 -34.13 8.29
C GLU A 137 28.54 -34.83 7.85
N ARG A 138 28.46 -36.14 7.57
CA ARG A 138 29.60 -36.91 7.06
C ARG A 138 30.15 -36.35 5.73
N ASN A 139 29.29 -35.76 4.91
CA ASN A 139 29.69 -35.07 3.69
C ASN A 139 30.01 -33.60 4.00
N TYR A 140 31.19 -33.13 3.60
CA TYR A 140 31.62 -31.74 3.79
C TYR A 140 30.71 -30.73 3.07
N GLN A 141 30.12 -31.09 1.93
CA GLN A 141 29.20 -30.20 1.21
C GLN A 141 27.96 -29.87 2.05
N LYS A 142 27.41 -30.83 2.81
CA LYS A 142 26.26 -30.58 3.69
C LYS A 142 26.57 -29.53 4.77
N TYR A 143 27.79 -29.57 5.30
CA TYR A 143 28.25 -28.59 6.27
C TYR A 143 28.35 -27.18 5.65
N LEU A 144 28.90 -27.08 4.43
CA LEU A 144 28.96 -25.80 3.70
C LEU A 144 27.56 -25.24 3.42
N ASP A 145 26.65 -26.09 2.95
CA ASP A 145 25.28 -25.71 2.63
C ASP A 145 24.54 -25.22 3.89
N ARG A 146 24.67 -25.93 5.03
CA ARG A 146 24.09 -25.48 6.30
C ARG A 146 24.71 -24.17 6.77
N THR A 147 26.03 -24.01 6.65
CA THR A 147 26.70 -22.77 7.05
C THR A 147 26.21 -21.58 6.22
N ALA A 148 26.01 -21.78 4.91
CA ALA A 148 25.42 -20.77 4.03
C ALA A 148 23.96 -20.47 4.39
N GLN A 149 23.17 -21.51 4.71
CA GLN A 149 21.78 -21.38 5.15
C GLN A 149 21.67 -20.58 6.46
N LEU A 150 22.48 -20.92 7.48
CA LEU A 150 22.55 -20.20 8.76
C LEU A 150 22.85 -18.72 8.54
N LYS A 151 23.79 -18.40 7.64
CA LYS A 151 24.10 -17.01 7.30
C LYS A 151 22.89 -16.30 6.69
N SER A 152 22.20 -16.93 5.73
CA SER A 152 21.00 -16.36 5.11
C SER A 152 19.86 -16.16 6.12
N ASP A 153 19.69 -17.10 7.05
CA ASP A 153 18.66 -17.02 8.09
C ASP A 153 18.97 -15.91 9.10
N ILE A 154 20.25 -15.69 9.42
CA ILE A 154 20.70 -14.54 10.22
C ILE A 154 20.35 -13.22 9.53
N GLU A 155 20.67 -13.09 8.23
CA GLU A 155 20.39 -11.87 7.46
C GLU A 155 18.88 -11.58 7.41
N ARG A 156 18.06 -12.62 7.21
CA ARG A 156 16.59 -12.49 7.23
C ARG A 156 16.06 -12.08 8.60
N SER A 157 16.51 -12.72 9.67
CA SER A 157 16.07 -12.39 11.02
C SER A 157 16.52 -11.00 11.44
N GLN A 158 17.71 -10.54 11.04
CA GLN A 158 18.13 -9.13 11.22
C GLN A 158 17.20 -8.16 10.52
N ALA A 159 16.86 -8.41 9.25
CA ALA A 159 15.94 -7.56 8.51
C ALA A 159 14.55 -7.50 9.16
N ASN A 160 14.06 -8.61 9.71
CA ASN A 160 12.80 -8.67 10.45
C ASN A 160 12.85 -7.81 11.72
N VAL A 161 13.89 -7.98 12.54
CA VAL A 161 14.10 -7.16 13.75
C VAL A 161 14.10 -5.67 13.40
N ASP A 162 14.81 -5.29 12.35
CA ASP A 162 14.86 -3.89 11.90
C ASP A 162 13.51 -3.39 11.34
N SER A 163 12.70 -4.27 10.75
CA SER A 163 11.34 -3.91 10.31
C SER A 163 10.44 -3.65 11.52
N ILE A 164 10.40 -4.57 12.49
CA ILE A 164 9.55 -4.45 13.69
C ILE A 164 9.95 -3.22 14.50
N ARG A 165 11.26 -2.94 14.65
CA ARG A 165 11.75 -1.72 15.32
C ARG A 165 11.27 -0.44 14.63
N ARG A 166 11.23 -0.42 13.29
CA ARG A 166 10.69 0.72 12.52
C ARG A 166 9.18 0.86 12.72
N GLU A 167 8.45 -0.25 12.75
CA GLU A 167 7.00 -0.24 13.00
C GLU A 167 6.68 0.28 14.41
N LEU A 168 7.39 -0.19 15.43
CA LEU A 168 7.28 0.34 16.80
C LEU A 168 7.57 1.84 16.86
N GLY A 169 8.60 2.31 16.16
CA GLY A 169 8.92 3.74 16.07
C GLY A 169 7.85 4.58 15.35
N ASN A 170 7.04 3.96 14.48
CA ASN A 170 5.94 4.63 13.79
C ASN A 170 4.66 4.71 14.64
N LEU A 171 4.54 3.91 15.72
CA LEU A 171 3.45 4.00 16.67
C LEU A 171 3.64 5.20 17.60
N LYS A 172 3.24 6.38 17.12
CA LYS A 172 3.18 7.61 17.93
C LYS A 172 2.21 7.44 19.10
N GLU A 173 2.58 8.00 20.25
CA GLU A 173 1.75 8.15 21.46
C GLU A 173 0.52 9.05 21.24
#